data_AF-A0A1P8YI56-F1
#
_entry.id   AF-A0A1P8YI56-F1
#
_cell.length_a   1.000
_cell.length_b   1.000
_cell.length_c   1.000
_cell.angle_alpha   90.00
_cell.angle_beta   90.00
_cell.angle_gamma   90.00
#
_symmetry.space_group_name_H-M   'P 1'
#
loop_
_entity.id
_entity.type
_entity.pdbx_description
1 polymer ?
#
loop_
_entity_poly.entity_id
_entity_poly.type
_entity_poly.pdbx_seq_one_letter_code
_entity_poly.pdbx_strand_id
1 'polypeptide(L)'
;MPLSALRGGDAEANAVIARAVLAGERGAVHDAVILNAAGAIAAHSGLSGELDSALRAGLERAVRAIDSGDAAALLDRWVAVSTELAD
;
A
#
# COMPACT_ATOMS: atom_id res chain seq x y z
N MET A 1 16.53 9.40 -3.97
CA MET A 1 15.40 10.13 -3.34
C MET A 1 15.88 10.77 -2.05
N PRO A 2 15.59 12.06 -1.80
CA PRO A 2 15.90 12.67 -0.50
C PRO A 2 14.96 12.11 0.58
N LEU A 3 15.46 11.90 1.80
CA LEU A 3 14.64 11.39 2.92
C LEU A 3 13.42 12.28 3.22
N SER A 4 13.51 13.58 2.91
CA SER A 4 12.40 14.53 3.04
C SER A 4 11.18 14.17 2.20
N ALA A 5 11.34 13.39 1.12
CA ALA A 5 10.24 12.97 0.25
C ALA A 5 9.30 11.93 0.89
N LEU A 6 9.69 11.33 2.02
CA LEU A 6 8.88 10.38 2.79
C LEU A 6 8.44 10.95 4.14
N ARG A 7 8.64 12.25 4.36
CA ARG A 7 8.29 12.89 5.63
C ARG A 7 6.76 12.99 5.75
N GLY A 8 6.21 12.37 6.79
CA GLY A 8 4.80 12.52 7.15
C GLY A 8 4.49 13.88 7.81
N GLY A 9 3.21 14.18 7.91
CA GLY A 9 2.65 15.32 8.64
C GLY A 9 1.86 14.90 9.88
N ASP A 10 0.85 15.69 10.22
CA ASP A 10 -0.18 15.33 11.19
C ASP A 10 -1.15 14.25 10.65
N ALA A 11 -2.20 13.95 11.43
CA ALA A 11 -3.14 12.88 11.09
C ALA A 11 -3.89 13.19 9.78
N GLU A 12 -4.39 14.41 9.62
CA GLU A 12 -5.12 14.87 8.45
C GLU A 12 -4.23 14.84 7.19
N ALA A 13 -3.01 15.36 7.28
CA ALA A 13 -2.06 15.33 6.19
C ALA A 13 -1.72 13.89 5.77
N ASN A 14 -1.46 13.00 6.73
CA ASN A 14 -1.15 11.60 6.43
C ASN A 14 -2.35 10.84 5.85
N ALA A 15 -3.58 11.17 6.27
CA ALA A 15 -4.78 10.60 5.70
C ALA A 15 -4.95 10.99 4.21
N VAL A 16 -4.66 12.25 3.86
CA VAL A 16 -4.66 12.71 2.46
C VAL A 16 -3.61 11.95 1.64
N ILE A 17 -2.38 11.86 2.15
CA ILE A 17 -1.29 11.12 1.49
C ILE A 17 -1.67 9.65 1.28
N ALA A 18 -2.23 8.98 2.30
CA ALA A 18 -2.64 7.59 2.20
C ALA A 18 -3.72 7.40 1.13
N ARG A 19 -4.76 8.25 1.11
CA ARG A 19 -5.82 8.18 0.09
C ARG A 19 -5.28 8.44 -1.31
N ALA A 20 -4.37 9.40 -1.48
CA ALA A 20 -3.72 9.68 -2.76
C ALA A 20 -2.95 8.47 -3.31
N VAL A 21 -2.14 7.82 -2.47
CA VAL A 21 -1.40 6.61 -2.86
C VAL A 21 -2.35 5.48 -3.24
N LEU A 22 -3.40 5.24 -2.45
CA LEU A 22 -4.38 4.19 -2.73
C LEU A 22 -5.22 4.46 -3.99
N ALA A 23 -5.36 5.74 -4.38
CA ALA A 23 -5.98 6.15 -5.64
C ALA A 23 -5.03 6.09 -6.84
N GLY A 24 -3.78 5.64 -6.66
CA GLY A 24 -2.80 5.45 -7.73
C GLY A 24 -1.88 6.64 -7.98
N GLU A 25 -1.83 7.65 -7.10
CA GLU A 25 -0.85 8.73 -7.22
C GLU A 25 0.57 8.17 -7.14
N ARG A 26 1.38 8.42 -8.19
CA ARG A 26 2.76 7.95 -8.29
C ARG A 26 3.71 8.90 -7.57
N GLY A 27 4.81 8.35 -7.03
CA GLY A 27 5.86 9.13 -6.39
C GLY A 27 6.57 8.35 -5.28
N ALA A 28 7.39 9.05 -4.50
CA ALA A 28 8.24 8.45 -3.47
C ALA A 28 7.47 7.59 -2.46
N VAL A 29 6.33 8.11 -1.98
CA VAL A 29 5.50 7.43 -0.98
C VAL A 29 4.86 6.18 -1.58
N HIS A 30 4.35 6.27 -2.81
CA HIS A 30 3.83 5.11 -3.54
C HIS A 30 4.89 4.01 -3.68
N ASP A 31 6.11 4.36 -4.10
CA ASP A 31 7.19 3.37 -4.28
C ASP A 31 7.57 2.69 -2.94
N ALA A 32 7.62 3.47 -1.86
CA ALA A 32 7.85 2.94 -0.51
C ALA A 32 6.72 2.00 -0.06
N VAL A 33 5.46 2.37 -0.30
CA VAL A 33 4.28 1.56 0.04
C VAL A 33 4.29 0.24 -0.76
N ILE A 34 4.52 0.32 -2.07
CA ILE A 34 4.61 -0.85 -2.96
C ILE A 34 5.71 -1.80 -2.49
N LEU A 35 6.89 -1.29 -2.13
CA LEU A 35 7.99 -2.13 -1.65
C LEU A 35 7.66 -2.84 -0.33
N ASN A 36 7.07 -2.14 0.63
CA ASN A 36 6.66 -2.75 1.90
C ASN A 36 5.55 -3.79 1.70
N ALA A 37 4.55 -3.50 0.86
CA ALA A 37 3.50 -4.43 0.51
C ALA A 37 4.04 -5.68 -0.20
N ALA A 38 4.98 -5.52 -1.13
CA ALA A 38 5.65 -6.63 -1.79
C ALA A 38 6.38 -7.54 -0.79
N GLY A 39 7.09 -6.95 0.18
CA GLY A 39 7.73 -7.69 1.28
C GLY A 39 6.73 -8.49 2.11
N ALA A 40 5.60 -7.89 2.47
CA ALA A 40 4.52 -8.58 3.19
C ALA A 40 3.91 -9.73 2.37
N ILE A 41 3.68 -9.54 1.06
CA ILE A 41 3.17 -10.58 0.17
C ILE A 41 4.15 -11.74 0.03
N ALA A 42 5.45 -11.44 -0.12
CA ALA A 42 6.49 -12.45 -0.20
C ALA A 42 6.59 -13.26 1.11
N ALA A 43 6.57 -12.58 2.26
CA ALA A 43 6.58 -13.22 3.57
C ALA A 43 5.36 -14.13 3.77
N HIS A 44 4.16 -13.67 3.37
CA HIS A 44 2.93 -14.45 3.47
C HIS A 44 2.93 -15.67 2.54
N SER A 45 3.43 -15.51 1.31
CA SER A 45 3.45 -16.58 0.30
C SER A 45 4.50 -17.65 0.59
N GLY A 46 5.46 -17.34 1.47
CA GLY A 46 6.60 -18.18 1.78
C GLY A 46 7.75 -18.03 0.77
N LEU A 47 8.98 -18.24 1.25
CA LEU A 47 10.19 -18.16 0.44
C LEU A 47 10.63 -19.57 0.03
N SER A 48 10.07 -20.08 -1.07
CA SER A 48 10.43 -21.38 -1.64
C SER A 48 11.55 -21.31 -2.70
N GLY A 49 12.09 -20.11 -2.95
CA GLY A 49 13.17 -19.85 -3.89
C GLY A 49 13.88 -18.53 -3.57
N GLU A 50 14.53 -17.93 -4.57
CA GLU A 50 15.28 -16.70 -4.40
C GLU A 50 14.41 -15.53 -3.93
N LEU A 51 14.94 -14.75 -2.98
CA LEU A 51 14.26 -13.59 -2.41
C LEU A 51 13.85 -12.56 -3.49
N ASP A 52 14.71 -12.32 -4.49
CA ASP A 52 14.39 -11.39 -5.58
C ASP A 52 13.15 -11.82 -6.36
N SER A 53 13.00 -13.10 -6.65
CA SER A 53 11.85 -13.65 -7.36
C SER A 53 10.56 -13.48 -6.56
N ALA A 54 10.61 -13.75 -5.25
CA ALA A 54 9.47 -13.58 -4.35
C ALA A 54 9.06 -12.11 -4.23
N LEU A 55 10.04 -11.20 -4.09
CA LEU A 55 9.80 -9.76 -4.03
C LEU A 55 9.24 -9.24 -5.36
N ARG A 56 9.74 -9.68 -6.51
CA ARG A 56 9.23 -9.28 -7.83
C ARG A 56 7.78 -9.67 -8.02
N ALA A 57 7.40 -10.89 -7.66
CA ALA A 57 6.00 -11.32 -7.67
C ALA A 57 5.14 -10.49 -6.71
N GLY A 58 5.68 -10.16 -5.53
CA GLY A 58 5.03 -9.26 -4.57
C GLY A 58 4.81 -7.85 -5.11
N LEU A 59 5.82 -7.28 -5.79
CA LEU A 59 5.76 -5.95 -6.42
C LEU A 59 4.65 -5.90 -7.46
N GLU A 60 4.62 -6.87 -8.38
CA GLU A 60 3.58 -6.94 -9.40
C GLU A 60 2.17 -7.01 -8.80
N ARG A 61 1.99 -7.80 -7.73
CA ARG A 61 0.70 -7.92 -7.06
C ARG A 61 0.31 -6.64 -6.32
N ALA A 62 1.25 -5.99 -5.63
CA ALA A 62 1.02 -4.73 -4.94
C ALA A 62 0.64 -3.61 -5.93
N VAL A 63 1.37 -3.50 -7.05
CA VAL A 63 1.06 -2.51 -8.10
C VAL A 63 -0.32 -2.76 -8.68
N ARG A 64 -0.65 -4.01 -9.03
CA ARG A 64 -1.99 -4.34 -9.54
C ARG A 64 -3.10 -3.96 -8.56
N ALA A 65 -2.91 -4.20 -7.25
CA ALA A 65 -3.93 -3.89 -6.25
C ALA A 65 -4.21 -2.38 -6.11
N ILE A 66 -3.20 -1.53 -6.33
CA ILE A 66 -3.38 -0.07 -6.35
C ILE A 66 -3.96 0.36 -7.70
N ASP A 67 -3.34 -0.05 -8.81
CA ASP A 67 -3.71 0.41 -10.15
C ASP A 67 -5.12 -0.03 -10.58
N SER A 68 -5.62 -1.15 -10.05
CA SER A 68 -7.01 -1.60 -10.27
C SER A 68 -8.06 -0.84 -9.44
N GLY A 69 -7.63 -0.10 -8.42
CA GLY A 69 -8.51 0.52 -7.43
C GLY A 69 -8.97 -0.41 -6.30
N ASP A 70 -8.54 -1.69 -6.28
CA ASP A 70 -8.95 -2.65 -5.25
C ASP A 70 -8.54 -2.23 -3.84
N ALA A 71 -7.37 -1.61 -3.71
CA ALA A 71 -6.85 -1.13 -2.42
C ALA A 71 -7.67 0.05 -1.88
N ALA A 72 -8.08 1.00 -2.73
CA ALA A 72 -8.98 2.09 -2.34
C ALA A 72 -10.36 1.54 -1.96
N ALA A 73 -10.93 0.65 -2.77
CA ALA A 73 -12.21 0.01 -2.49
C ALA A 73 -12.19 -0.81 -1.19
N LEU A 74 -11.06 -1.42 -0.83
CA LEU A 74 -10.89 -2.11 0.45
C LEU A 74 -10.95 -1.14 1.64
N LEU A 75 -10.31 0.03 1.53
CA LEU A 75 -10.38 1.06 2.57
C LEU A 75 -11.83 1.54 2.76
N ASP A 76 -12.56 1.79 1.67
CA ASP A 76 -13.95 2.25 1.76
C ASP A 76 -14.86 1.22 2.45
N ARG A 77 -14.70 -0.07 2.12
CA ARG A 77 -15.42 -1.15 2.82
C ARG A 77 -15.04 -1.23 4.29
N TRP A 78 -13.76 -1.06 4.61
CA TRP A 78 -13.31 -1.10 6.00
C TRP A 78 -13.89 0.03 6.83
N VAL A 79 -13.92 1.25 6.27
CA VAL A 79 -14.59 2.41 6.90
C VAL A 79 -16.05 2.08 7.18
N ALA A 80 -16.79 1.63 6.16
CA ALA A 80 -18.22 1.31 6.30
C ALA A 80 -18.49 0.30 7.42
N VAL A 81 -17.75 -0.82 7.45
CA VAL A 81 -17.90 -1.86 8.48
C VAL A 81 -17.54 -1.33 9.86
N SER A 82 -16.45 -0.55 9.98
CA SER A 82 -16.00 -0.03 11.28
C SER A 82 -16.98 0.97 11.88
N THR A 83 -17.70 1.72 11.04
CA THR A 83 -18.74 2.66 11.48
C THR A 83 -20.02 1.92 11.86
N GLU A 84 -20.46 0.93 11.07
CA GLU A 84 -21.64 0.12 11.39
C GLU A 84 -21.52 -0.59 12.75
N LEU A 85 -20.32 -1.08 13.09
CA LEU A 85 -20.07 -1.77 14.36
C LEU A 85 -19.94 -0.83 15.58
N ALA A 86 -19.83 0.48 15.36
CA ALA A 86 -19.70 1.46 16.43
C ALA A 86 -21.07 2.00 16.90
N ASP A 87 -22.11 1.80 16.10
CA ASP A 87 -23.52 2.13 16.40
C ASP A 87 -24.20 0.98 17.18
#